data_AF-A0A7Y5M8V8-F1
#
_entry.id   AF-A0A7Y5M8V8-F1
#
_cell.length_a   1.000
_cell.length_b   1.000
_cell.length_c   1.000
_cell.angle_alpha   90.00
_cell.angle_beta   90.00
_cell.angle_gamma   90.00
#
_symmetry.space_group_name_H-M   'P 1'
#
loop_
_entity.id
_entity.type
_entity.pdbx_description
1 polymer ?
#
loop_
_entity_poly.entity_id
_entity_poly.type
_entity_poly.pdbx_seq_one_letter_code
_entity_poly.pdbx_strand_id
1 'polypeptide(L)'
;MDAAETIRNCIADVTALRMHRTGDPTLAQAVLEVKELQSRRFTGTYADLMADPTVQPATHFFLDELYSPGDFTARDDQFGRIAGTLQTVFPKPVVQTAVSLAVLHAQTEELDQAMGRAWRDLTGAPGEAARYTSAWRAVGER
;
A
#
# COMPACT_ATOMS: atom_id res chain seq x y z
N MET A 1 17.73 12.73 12.00
CA MET A 1 17.38 11.32 11.76
C MET A 1 18.11 10.90 10.50
N ASP A 2 18.78 9.75 10.52
CA ASP A 2 19.49 9.21 9.35
C ASP A 2 18.44 8.74 8.31
N ALA A 3 18.52 9.26 7.08
CA ALA A 3 17.50 8.99 6.06
C ALA A 3 17.51 7.51 5.65
N ALA A 4 18.70 6.94 5.54
CA ALA A 4 18.90 5.54 5.19
C ALA A 4 18.40 4.61 6.31
N GLU A 5 18.64 4.94 7.57
CA GLU A 5 18.05 4.23 8.71
C GLU A 5 16.52 4.30 8.70
N THR A 6 15.95 5.48 8.47
CA THR A 6 14.49 5.66 8.41
C THR A 6 13.87 4.77 7.31
N ILE A 7 14.45 4.80 6.11
CA ILE A 7 13.98 3.96 4.98
C ILE A 7 14.08 2.47 5.33
N ARG A 8 15.21 2.03 5.91
CA ARG A 8 15.39 0.62 6.29
C ARG A 8 14.38 0.17 7.34
N ASN A 9 14.09 1.01 8.33
CA ASN A 9 13.11 0.70 9.36
C ASN A 9 11.71 0.56 8.77
N CYS A 10 11.28 1.50 7.91
CA CYS A 10 9.99 1.42 7.22
C CYS A 10 9.86 0.13 6.38
N ILE A 11 10.91 -0.27 5.66
CA ILE A 11 10.91 -1.53 4.90
C ILE A 11 10.85 -2.75 5.84
N ALA A 12 11.56 -2.72 6.97
CA ALA A 12 11.50 -3.79 7.95
C ALA A 12 10.08 -3.95 8.55
N ASP A 13 9.39 -2.84 8.83
CA ASP A 13 8.01 -2.85 9.32
C ASP A 13 7.06 -3.48 8.29
N VAL A 14 7.19 -3.10 7.01
CA VAL A 14 6.42 -3.71 5.91
C VAL A 14 6.69 -5.22 5.82
N THR A 15 7.95 -5.65 5.92
CA THR A 15 8.31 -7.06 5.92
C THR A 15 7.70 -7.81 7.10
N ALA A 16 7.67 -7.21 8.30
CA ALA A 16 7.04 -7.81 9.47
C ALA A 16 5.52 -7.99 9.28
N LEU A 17 4.83 -7.01 8.69
CA LEU A 17 3.40 -7.12 8.35
C LEU A 17 3.17 -8.27 7.36
N ARG A 18 4.02 -8.40 6.33
CA ARG A 18 3.95 -9.51 5.37
C ARG A 18 4.14 -10.86 6.05
N MET A 19 5.15 -11.01 6.90
CA MET A 19 5.38 -12.23 7.65
C MET A 19 4.19 -12.61 8.54
N HIS A 20 3.56 -11.62 9.18
CA HIS A 20 2.33 -11.85 9.94
C HIS A 20 1.21 -12.37 9.04
N ARG A 21 1.00 -11.81 7.84
CA ARG A 21 -0.01 -12.28 6.89
C ARG A 21 0.31 -13.68 6.37
N THR A 22 1.57 -14.00 6.08
CA THR A 22 1.99 -15.36 5.70
C THR A 22 1.64 -16.39 6.79
N GLY A 23 1.74 -16.00 8.07
CA GLY A 23 1.37 -16.84 9.21
C GLY A 23 -0.13 -16.93 9.50
N ASP A 24 -0.96 -16.08 8.88
CA ASP A 24 -2.42 -16.05 9.08
C ASP A 24 -3.12 -15.98 7.70
N PRO A 25 -3.40 -17.14 7.07
CA PRO A 25 -4.02 -17.19 5.75
C PRO A 25 -5.38 -16.49 5.67
N THR A 26 -6.13 -16.46 6.77
CA THR A 26 -7.44 -15.78 6.82
C THR A 26 -7.28 -14.27 6.73
N LEU A 27 -6.26 -13.73 7.41
CA LEU A 27 -5.92 -12.32 7.32
C LEU A 27 -5.32 -11.97 5.96
N ALA A 28 -4.45 -12.83 5.41
CA ALA A 28 -3.89 -12.63 4.08
C ALA A 28 -4.99 -12.50 3.02
N GLN A 29 -5.96 -13.42 3.04
CA GLN A 29 -7.11 -13.40 2.15
C GLN A 29 -7.98 -12.14 2.35
N ALA A 30 -8.26 -11.76 3.61
CA ALA A 30 -9.03 -10.56 3.91
C ALA A 30 -8.35 -9.28 3.42
N VAL A 31 -7.03 -9.16 3.58
CA VAL A 31 -6.25 -8.02 3.06
C VAL A 31 -6.29 -7.99 1.54
N LEU A 32 -6.14 -9.15 0.88
CA LEU A 32 -6.21 -9.24 -0.59
C LEU A 32 -7.57 -8.77 -1.11
N GLU A 33 -8.67 -9.26 -0.54
CA GLU A 33 -10.04 -8.84 -0.91
C GLU A 33 -10.24 -7.33 -0.79
N VAL A 34 -9.74 -6.73 0.30
CA VAL A 34 -9.80 -5.28 0.51
C VAL A 34 -9.00 -4.53 -0.57
N LYS A 35 -7.77 -4.96 -0.86
CA LYS A 35 -6.92 -4.32 -1.87
C LYS A 35 -7.52 -4.46 -3.28
N GLU A 36 -8.07 -5.62 -3.62
CA GLU A 36 -8.77 -5.83 -4.89
C GLU A 36 -9.98 -4.90 -5.05
N LEU A 37 -10.79 -4.76 -4.00
CA LEU A 37 -11.92 -3.82 -3.99
C LEU A 37 -11.44 -2.38 -4.18
N GLN A 38 -10.41 -1.95 -3.45
CA GLN A 38 -9.83 -0.62 -3.57
C GLN A 38 -9.33 -0.35 -4.99
N SER A 39 -8.59 -1.31 -5.56
CA SER A 39 -8.07 -1.24 -6.92
C SER A 39 -9.20 -1.11 -7.95
N ARG A 40 -10.23 -1.98 -7.89
CA ARG A 40 -11.42 -1.89 -8.76
C ARG A 40 -12.12 -0.54 -8.64
N ARG A 41 -12.27 -0.02 -7.41
CA ARG A 41 -12.89 1.28 -7.18
C ARG A 41 -12.08 2.42 -7.80
N PHE A 42 -10.75 2.36 -7.70
CA PHE A 42 -9.86 3.34 -8.31
C PHE A 42 -9.99 3.33 -9.83
N THR A 43 -9.92 2.16 -10.47
CA THR A 43 -10.12 1.99 -11.92
C THR A 43 -11.46 2.57 -12.37
N GLY A 44 -12.54 2.29 -11.64
CA GLY A 44 -13.86 2.82 -11.96
C GLY A 44 -13.99 4.34 -11.75
N THR A 45 -13.32 4.88 -10.74
CA THR A 45 -13.36 6.33 -10.42
C THR A 45 -12.63 7.15 -11.47
N TYR A 46 -11.52 6.64 -12.01
CA TYR A 46 -10.66 7.34 -12.96
C TYR A 46 -10.80 6.81 -14.40
N ALA A 47 -11.96 6.25 -14.73
CA ALA A 47 -12.24 5.73 -16.07
C ALA A 47 -12.17 6.82 -17.15
N ASP A 48 -12.43 8.07 -16.79
CA ASP A 48 -12.25 9.25 -17.63
C ASP A 48 -10.77 9.51 -17.97
N LEU A 49 -9.88 9.43 -16.98
CA LEU A 49 -8.43 9.57 -17.18
C LEU A 49 -7.83 8.41 -17.97
N MET A 50 -8.45 7.23 -17.91
CA MET A 50 -8.06 6.10 -18.77
C MET A 50 -8.51 6.29 -20.22
N ALA A 51 -9.54 7.09 -20.47
CA ALA A 51 -10.09 7.36 -21.80
C ALA A 51 -9.38 8.54 -22.50
N ASP A 52 -8.70 9.42 -21.77
CA ASP A 52 -7.90 10.51 -22.33
C ASP A 52 -6.50 10.02 -22.76
N PRO A 53 -6.20 9.99 -24.08
CA PRO A 53 -4.90 9.52 -24.59
C PRO A 53 -3.69 10.31 -24.07
N THR A 54 -3.90 11.55 -23.62
CA THR A 54 -2.84 12.43 -23.13
C THR A 54 -2.26 11.97 -21.80
N VAL A 55 -3.11 11.39 -20.95
CA VAL A 55 -2.75 10.97 -19.59
C VAL A 55 -2.90 9.47 -19.36
N GLN A 56 -3.52 8.74 -20.29
CA GLN A 56 -3.73 7.29 -20.23
C GLN A 56 -2.46 6.50 -19.82
N PRO A 57 -1.25 6.73 -20.37
CA PRO A 57 -0.07 5.97 -19.97
C PRO A 57 0.30 6.17 -18.49
N ALA A 58 0.14 7.39 -17.98
CA ALA A 58 0.40 7.69 -16.58
C ALA A 58 -0.67 7.06 -15.68
N THR A 59 -1.94 7.15 -16.08
CA THR A 59 -3.06 6.52 -15.36
C THR A 59 -2.86 5.01 -15.22
N HIS A 60 -2.47 4.33 -16.30
CA HIS A 60 -2.12 2.90 -16.27
C HIS A 60 -0.99 2.61 -15.30
N PHE A 61 0.11 3.37 -15.37
CA PHE A 61 1.22 3.19 -14.45
C PHE A 61 0.77 3.28 -12.97
N PHE A 62 -0.04 4.26 -12.59
CA PHE A 62 -0.54 4.34 -11.21
C PHE A 62 -1.43 3.16 -10.83
N LEU A 63 -2.37 2.76 -11.69
CA LEU A 63 -3.30 1.67 -11.38
C LEU A 63 -2.61 0.29 -11.32
N ASP A 64 -1.64 0.07 -12.21
CA ASP A 64 -1.01 -1.24 -12.40
C ASP A 64 0.24 -1.42 -11.51
N GLU A 65 1.03 -0.37 -11.31
CA GLU A 65 2.33 -0.47 -10.60
C GLU A 65 2.30 0.08 -9.16
N LEU A 66 1.32 0.91 -8.81
CA LEU A 66 1.24 1.52 -7.47
C LEU A 66 0.03 1.04 -6.67
N TYR A 67 -1.15 1.01 -7.28
CA TYR A 67 -2.41 0.69 -6.60
C TYR A 67 -2.95 -0.71 -6.91
N SER A 68 -2.17 -1.53 -7.61
CA SER A 68 -2.49 -2.93 -7.86
C SER A 68 -2.39 -3.76 -6.57
N PRO A 69 -3.19 -4.83 -6.40
CA PRO A 69 -3.00 -5.80 -5.33
C PRO A 69 -1.77 -6.72 -5.53
N GLY A 70 -0.90 -6.42 -6.49
CA GLY A 70 0.28 -7.21 -6.84
C GLY A 70 1.34 -7.32 -5.74
N ASP A 71 2.27 -8.26 -5.93
CA ASP A 71 3.39 -8.48 -5.01
C ASP A 71 4.56 -7.55 -5.32
N PHE A 72 4.82 -6.60 -4.41
CA PHE A 72 5.91 -5.63 -4.51
C PHE A 72 7.13 -5.99 -3.65
N THR A 73 7.26 -7.23 -3.19
CA THR A 73 8.36 -7.67 -2.32
C THR A 73 9.73 -7.39 -2.93
N ALA A 74 9.93 -7.73 -4.20
CA ALA A 74 11.21 -7.50 -4.88
C ALA A 74 11.58 -6.01 -4.98
N ARG A 75 10.58 -5.14 -5.20
CA ARG A 75 10.75 -3.68 -5.26
C ARG A 75 11.20 -3.13 -3.91
N ASP A 76 10.54 -3.56 -2.85
CA ASP A 76 10.80 -3.09 -1.48
C ASP A 76 12.18 -3.53 -0.99
N ASP A 77 12.57 -4.78 -1.29
CA ASP A 77 13.91 -5.31 -1.01
C ASP A 77 15.01 -4.50 -1.73
N GLN A 78 14.77 -4.14 -2.99
CA GLN A 78 15.69 -3.29 -3.75
C GLN A 78 15.78 -1.89 -3.12
N PHE A 79 14.65 -1.31 -2.73
CA PHE A 79 14.60 0.02 -2.14
C PHE A 79 15.38 0.09 -0.81
N GLY A 80 15.20 -0.89 0.07
CA GLY A 80 15.96 -0.99 1.32
C GLY A 80 17.48 -1.11 1.10
N ARG A 81 17.90 -1.88 0.09
CA ARG A 81 19.34 -2.05 -0.25
C ARG A 81 20.01 -0.76 -0.72
N ILE A 82 19.30 0.07 -1.50
CA ILE A 82 19.89 1.29 -2.07
C ILE A 82 19.83 2.49 -1.12
N ALA A 83 19.17 2.39 0.04
CA ALA A 83 18.92 3.52 0.94
C ALA A 83 20.19 4.30 1.33
N GLY A 84 21.30 3.60 1.57
CA GLY A 84 22.58 4.23 1.89
C GLY A 84 23.16 5.02 0.71
N THR A 85 23.13 4.44 -0.49
CA THR A 85 23.56 5.12 -1.73
C THR A 85 22.67 6.32 -2.04
N LEU A 86 21.35 6.17 -1.82
CA LEU A 86 20.39 7.24 -2.07
C LEU A 86 20.72 8.48 -1.23
N GLN A 87 21.04 8.27 0.05
CA GLN A 87 21.41 9.33 0.98
C GLN A 87 22.73 10.04 0.61
N THR A 88 23.72 9.31 0.08
CA THR A 88 25.05 9.86 -0.19
C THR A 88 25.20 10.50 -1.56
N VAL A 89 24.42 10.05 -2.55
CA VAL A 89 24.57 10.47 -3.95
C VAL A 89 23.60 11.58 -4.34
N PHE A 90 22.38 11.61 -3.78
CA PHE A 90 21.35 12.54 -4.23
C PHE A 90 21.27 13.85 -3.43
N PRO A 91 20.76 14.94 -4.04
CA PRO A 91 20.47 16.18 -3.34
C PRO A 91 19.45 15.97 -2.22
N LYS A 92 19.59 16.76 -1.15
CA LYS A 92 18.72 16.70 0.04
C LYS A 92 17.22 16.63 -0.26
N PRO A 93 16.63 17.40 -1.21
CA PRO A 93 15.21 17.29 -1.52
C PRO A 93 14.80 15.91 -2.05
N VAL A 94 15.64 15.28 -2.87
CA VAL A 94 15.38 13.92 -3.40
C VAL A 94 15.41 12.90 -2.27
N VAL A 95 16.37 13.02 -1.36
CA VAL A 95 16.45 12.17 -0.16
C VAL A 95 15.20 12.32 0.71
N GLN A 96 14.72 13.55 0.91
CA GLN A 96 13.51 13.82 1.68
C GLN A 96 12.25 13.22 1.04
N THR A 97 12.12 13.28 -0.28
CA THR A 97 11.03 12.61 -1.00
C THR A 97 11.11 11.11 -0.81
N ALA A 98 12.28 10.50 -0.94
CA ALA A 98 12.45 9.05 -0.74
C ALA A 98 12.08 8.60 0.69
N VAL A 99 12.47 9.38 1.70
CA VAL A 99 12.04 9.13 3.09
C VAL A 99 10.52 9.24 3.23
N SER A 100 9.92 10.27 2.64
CA SER A 100 8.46 10.46 2.69
C SER A 100 7.71 9.30 2.03
N LEU A 101 8.22 8.79 0.91
CA LEU A 101 7.67 7.61 0.24
C LEU A 101 7.80 6.34 1.09
N ALA A 102 8.94 6.14 1.77
CA ALA A 102 9.13 5.00 2.66
C ALA A 102 8.14 5.01 3.83
N VAL A 103 7.98 6.17 4.47
CA VAL A 103 7.03 6.37 5.58
C VAL A 103 5.60 6.17 5.11
N LEU A 104 5.23 6.76 3.97
CA LEU A 104 3.90 6.61 3.40
C LEU A 104 3.60 5.13 3.11
N HIS A 105 4.53 4.41 2.47
CA HIS A 105 4.38 2.98 2.17
C HIS A 105 4.12 2.14 3.43
N ALA A 106 4.96 2.33 4.46
CA ALA A 106 4.78 1.63 5.74
C ALA A 106 3.41 1.91 6.38
N GLN A 107 3.01 3.19 6.45
CA GLN A 107 1.71 3.58 6.99
C GLN A 107 0.53 2.99 6.19
N THR A 108 0.62 2.97 4.86
CA THR A 108 -0.44 2.37 4.04
C THR A 108 -0.55 0.86 4.24
N GLU A 109 0.58 0.14 4.42
CA GLU A 109 0.55 -1.29 4.70
C GLU A 109 0.00 -1.61 6.10
N GLU A 110 0.24 -0.75 7.10
CA GLU A 110 -0.39 -0.86 8.41
C GLU A 110 -1.91 -0.67 8.32
N LEU A 111 -2.36 0.34 7.57
CA LEU A 111 -3.78 0.60 7.33
C LEU A 111 -4.44 -0.57 6.58
N ASP A 112 -3.78 -1.13 5.56
CA ASP A 112 -4.28 -2.30 4.83
C ASP A 112 -4.44 -3.52 5.74
N GLN A 113 -3.48 -3.73 6.66
CA GLN A 113 -3.61 -4.79 7.65
C GLN A 113 -4.76 -4.52 8.63
N ALA A 114 -4.93 -3.28 9.09
CA ALA A 114 -6.04 -2.91 9.97
C ALA A 114 -7.39 -3.11 9.28
N MET A 115 -7.50 -2.71 8.01
CA MET A 115 -8.66 -2.95 7.17
C MET A 115 -8.93 -4.45 6.99
N GLY A 116 -7.91 -5.26 6.72
CA GLY A 116 -8.05 -6.72 6.62
C GLY A 116 -8.56 -7.37 7.90
N ARG A 117 -8.09 -6.91 9.07
CA ARG A 117 -8.61 -7.38 10.38
C ARG A 117 -10.08 -7.02 10.55
N ALA A 118 -10.44 -5.75 10.35
CA ALA A 118 -11.82 -5.29 10.47
C ALA A 118 -12.74 -5.99 9.45
N TRP A 119 -12.26 -6.16 8.21
CA TRP A 119 -12.95 -6.87 7.15
C TRP A 119 -13.28 -8.30 7.59
N ARG A 120 -12.28 -9.04 8.08
CA ARG A 120 -12.44 -10.42 8.56
C ARG A 120 -13.55 -10.56 9.61
N ASP A 121 -13.69 -9.59 10.51
CA ASP A 121 -14.67 -9.64 11.59
C ASP A 121 -16.11 -9.30 11.13
N LEU A 122 -16.28 -8.71 9.94
CA LEU A 122 -17.56 -8.23 9.40
C LEU A 122 -18.21 -9.19 8.37
N THR A 123 -18.33 -10.48 8.70
CA THR A 123 -18.85 -11.51 7.78
C THR A 123 -20.36 -11.42 7.50
N GLY A 124 -21.14 -10.70 8.32
CA GLY A 124 -22.60 -10.56 8.20
C GLY A 124 -23.09 -9.32 7.45
N ALA A 125 -22.21 -8.55 6.82
CA ALA A 125 -22.59 -7.35 6.10
C ALA A 125 -23.47 -7.67 4.87
N PRO A 126 -24.44 -6.80 4.52
CA PRO A 126 -25.39 -7.06 3.42
C PRO A 126 -24.77 -7.04 2.02
N GLY A 127 -23.48 -6.71 1.91
CA GLY A 127 -22.74 -6.71 0.65
C GLY A 127 -21.34 -6.14 0.80
N GLU A 128 -20.54 -6.26 -0.26
CA GLU A 128 -19.13 -5.87 -0.30
C GLU A 128 -18.91 -4.39 0.08
N ALA A 129 -19.70 -3.48 -0.52
CA ALA A 129 -19.59 -2.05 -0.25
C ALA A 129 -19.94 -1.70 1.21
N ALA A 130 -21.01 -2.30 1.76
CA ALA A 130 -21.42 -2.07 3.15
C ALA A 130 -20.38 -2.60 4.15
N ARG A 131 -19.78 -3.75 3.84
CA ARG A 131 -18.66 -4.33 4.60
C ARG A 131 -17.46 -3.39 4.58
N TYR A 132 -17.07 -2.91 3.41
CA TYR A 132 -15.93 -2.01 3.24
C TYR A 132 -16.12 -0.70 4.02
N THR A 133 -17.27 -0.05 3.88
CA THR A 133 -17.55 1.20 4.58
C THR A 133 -17.55 1.02 6.09
N SER A 134 -18.05 -0.12 6.59
CA SER A 134 -18.04 -0.43 8.02
C SER A 134 -16.61 -0.67 8.54
N ALA A 135 -15.80 -1.44 7.80
CA ALA A 135 -14.39 -1.65 8.11
C ALA A 135 -13.61 -0.31 8.10
N TRP A 136 -13.82 0.51 7.08
CA TRP A 136 -13.19 1.82 6.93
C TRP A 136 -13.49 2.76 8.11
N ARG A 137 -14.75 2.83 8.55
CA ARG A 137 -15.13 3.63 9.72
C ARG A 137 -14.46 3.10 11.00
N ALA A 138 -14.49 1.79 11.22
CA ALA A 138 -13.89 1.17 12.39
C ALA A 138 -12.36 1.38 12.47
N VAL A 139 -11.67 1.42 11.32
CA VAL A 139 -10.23 1.70 11.24
C VAL A 139 -9.94 3.20 11.39
N GLY A 140 -10.77 4.07 10.80
CA GLY A 140 -10.56 5.53 10.82
C GLY A 140 -10.91 6.23 12.14
N GLU A 141 -11.67 5.60 13.03
CA GLU A 141 -12.00 6.09 14.38
C GLU A 141 -10.93 5.74 15.44
N ARG A 142 -9.75 5.29 15.01
CA ARG A 142 -8.73 4.70 15.87
C ARG A 142 -7.51 5.58 16.12
#